data_AF-A0A7S0NIT4-F1
#
_entry.id   AF-A0A7S0NIT4-F1
#
_cell.length_a   1.000
_cell.length_b   1.000
_cell.length_c   1.000
_cell.angle_alpha   90.00
_cell.angle_beta   90.00
_cell.angle_gamma   90.00
#
_symmetry.space_group_name_H-M   'P 1'
#
loop_
_entity.id
_entity.type
_entity.pdbx_description
1 polymer ?
#
loop_
_entity_poly.entity_id
_entity_poly.type
_entity_poly.pdbx_seq_one_letter_code
_entity_poly.pdbx_strand_id
1 'polypeptide(L)'
;GAPSGGEPWTLLDCTHGGCVKTGAKVIEKVEAHRAMSRVYEGCVYLFQDRQYLVEALDERTRTARCRTNSHRNETTHPKSHESVTELDADPRRGIAAPRRRRVGYANVRCSVGRARVVERVVGMVAKDQYTFEVRRERAYPSPGLLSADFVTDAVWWDLPDEIVRHKITDTGVLARATFGVVNLCVALVPATAMCDARDVQGAVRFLRSDSGDECAGARMYLYDTCPKGVGLAPKAYESLESLWERALKTVSECPCAAGCPSCTQAGGAAGGMAGSEKRASRIILEGLLGKWLKPDNDARADADAAVAGGTGARAEARKREALAATPEEATASERWADSQCKSIDAGVGGENDRERARGSSEHRPSKLSHA
;
A
#
# COMPACT_ATOMS: atom_id res chain seq x y z
N GLY A 1 -10.22 -14.45 -5.62
CA GLY A 1 -11.67 -14.24 -5.62
C GLY A 1 -12.37 -15.06 -4.56
N ALA A 2 -12.68 -14.45 -3.42
CA ALA A 2 -13.67 -14.90 -2.42
C ALA A 2 -14.83 -15.71 -3.05
N PRO A 3 -15.42 -16.69 -2.34
CA PRO A 3 -16.17 -17.81 -2.93
C PRO A 3 -17.11 -17.34 -4.05
N SER A 4 -16.69 -17.59 -5.28
CA SER A 4 -17.43 -17.30 -6.52
C SER A 4 -18.64 -18.22 -6.69
N GLY A 5 -18.87 -19.15 -5.76
CA GLY A 5 -19.96 -20.13 -5.79
C GLY A 5 -21.25 -19.71 -5.08
N GLY A 6 -21.42 -18.43 -4.73
CA GLY A 6 -22.62 -17.94 -4.07
C GLY A 6 -23.61 -17.32 -5.05
N GLU A 7 -24.90 -17.70 -4.97
CA GLU A 7 -26.00 -16.93 -5.56
C GLU A 7 -25.91 -15.43 -5.23
N PRO A 8 -26.13 -14.53 -6.19
CA PRO A 8 -26.02 -13.10 -5.97
C PRO A 8 -27.07 -12.58 -4.99
N TRP A 9 -26.76 -11.47 -4.32
CA TRP A 9 -27.70 -10.72 -3.52
C TRP A 9 -28.59 -9.87 -4.42
N THR A 10 -29.89 -9.86 -4.16
CA THR A 10 -30.84 -9.03 -4.90
C THR A 10 -31.13 -7.76 -4.10
N LEU A 11 -30.88 -6.60 -4.70
CA LEU A 11 -31.27 -5.30 -4.13
C LEU A 11 -32.71 -4.98 -4.54
N LEU A 12 -33.60 -4.89 -3.55
CA LEU A 12 -35.05 -4.76 -3.74
C LEU A 12 -35.54 -3.43 -3.16
N ASP A 13 -36.07 -2.57 -4.03
CA ASP A 13 -36.74 -1.32 -3.66
C ASP A 13 -38.13 -1.59 -3.09
N CYS A 14 -38.29 -1.39 -1.79
CA CYS A 14 -39.53 -1.55 -1.05
C CYS A 14 -40.26 -0.22 -0.79
N THR A 15 -39.94 0.85 -1.53
CA THR A 15 -40.57 2.17 -1.33
C THR A 15 -42.10 2.12 -1.53
N HIS A 16 -42.57 1.38 -2.54
CA HIS A 16 -43.98 1.31 -2.93
C HIS A 16 -44.66 -0.04 -2.62
N GLY A 17 -43.95 -1.01 -2.04
CA GLY A 17 -44.47 -2.36 -1.77
C GLY A 17 -43.49 -3.21 -0.98
N GLY A 18 -43.97 -4.24 -0.27
CA GLY A 18 -43.13 -5.10 0.58
C GLY A 18 -42.47 -6.27 -0.16
N CYS A 19 -42.94 -6.60 -1.36
CA CYS A 19 -42.42 -7.66 -2.21
C CYS A 19 -42.77 -7.38 -3.68
N VAL A 20 -42.17 -8.12 -4.62
CA VAL A 20 -42.38 -7.89 -6.07
C VAL A 20 -43.86 -7.95 -6.46
N LYS A 21 -44.63 -8.86 -5.86
CA LYS A 21 -46.08 -8.98 -6.10
C LYS A 21 -46.90 -7.79 -5.58
N THR A 22 -46.36 -7.05 -4.61
CA THR A 22 -47.03 -5.91 -3.97
C THR A 22 -46.45 -4.56 -4.42
N GLY A 23 -45.61 -4.53 -5.45
CA GLY A 23 -45.07 -3.30 -6.06
C GLY A 23 -43.61 -3.00 -5.77
N ALA A 24 -42.86 -3.89 -5.10
CA ALA A 24 -41.41 -3.71 -4.93
C ALA A 24 -40.66 -3.95 -6.26
N LYS A 25 -39.61 -3.16 -6.52
CA LYS A 25 -38.84 -3.22 -7.76
C LYS A 25 -37.43 -3.75 -7.52
N VAL A 26 -36.99 -4.73 -8.32
CA VAL A 26 -35.60 -5.18 -8.30
C VAL A 26 -34.73 -4.12 -8.98
N ILE A 27 -33.69 -3.65 -8.27
CA ILE A 27 -32.77 -2.62 -8.76
C ILE A 27 -31.59 -3.29 -9.46
N GLU A 28 -30.84 -4.12 -8.72
CA GLU A 28 -29.60 -4.73 -9.17
C GLU A 28 -29.41 -6.10 -8.48
N LYS A 29 -28.60 -6.96 -9.09
CA LYS A 29 -28.06 -8.16 -8.45
C LYS A 29 -26.57 -7.96 -8.19
N VAL A 30 -26.17 -8.04 -6.92
CA VAL A 30 -24.78 -7.86 -6.46
C VAL A 30 -24.15 -9.22 -6.20
N GLU A 31 -22.94 -9.44 -6.71
CA GLU A 31 -22.21 -10.70 -6.54
C GLU A 31 -21.97 -11.01 -5.06
N ALA A 32 -22.17 -12.27 -4.67
CA ALA A 32 -22.11 -12.70 -3.26
C ALA A 32 -20.79 -12.32 -2.57
N HIS A 33 -19.66 -12.46 -3.27
CA HIS A 33 -18.32 -12.25 -2.73
C HIS A 33 -17.98 -10.77 -2.47
N ARG A 34 -18.83 -9.82 -2.91
CA ARG A 34 -18.72 -8.37 -2.63
C ARG A 34 -19.99 -7.79 -2.00
N ALA A 35 -20.97 -8.65 -1.70
CA ALA A 35 -22.27 -8.17 -1.29
C ALA A 35 -22.18 -7.39 0.02
N MET A 36 -21.52 -7.93 1.05
CA MET A 36 -21.47 -7.27 2.36
C MET A 36 -20.61 -6.01 2.38
N SER A 37 -19.67 -5.82 1.44
CA SER A 37 -18.91 -4.58 1.33
C SER A 37 -19.61 -3.49 0.52
N ARG A 38 -20.65 -3.83 -0.26
CA ARG A 38 -21.44 -2.87 -1.07
C ARG A 38 -22.88 -2.69 -0.60
N VAL A 39 -23.44 -3.68 0.08
CA VAL A 39 -24.85 -3.80 0.44
C VAL A 39 -24.91 -4.29 1.89
N TYR A 40 -24.67 -3.37 2.81
CA TYR A 40 -24.74 -3.58 4.25
C TYR A 40 -25.85 -2.75 4.87
N GLU A 41 -26.27 -3.09 6.10
CA GLU A 41 -27.39 -2.42 6.77
C GLU A 41 -27.07 -0.95 7.09
N GLY A 42 -27.85 -0.02 6.54
CA GLY A 42 -27.60 1.42 6.61
C GLY A 42 -26.64 1.94 5.54
N CYS A 43 -26.34 1.15 4.51
CA CYS A 43 -25.63 1.58 3.30
C CYS A 43 -26.51 2.50 2.45
N VAL A 44 -25.94 3.62 1.99
CA VAL A 44 -26.51 4.42 0.91
C VAL A 44 -25.94 3.90 -0.41
N TYR A 45 -26.76 3.11 -1.11
CA TYR A 45 -26.44 2.54 -2.41
C TYR A 45 -26.79 3.52 -3.52
N LEU A 46 -25.82 3.88 -4.34
CA LEU A 46 -26.04 4.71 -5.53
C LEU A 46 -26.24 3.80 -6.73
N PHE A 47 -27.40 3.92 -7.37
CA PHE A 47 -27.68 3.25 -8.64
C PHE A 47 -28.22 4.26 -9.63
N GLN A 48 -27.47 4.46 -10.72
CA GLN A 48 -27.71 5.54 -11.69
C GLN A 48 -27.70 6.92 -10.99
N ASP A 49 -28.76 7.70 -11.11
CA ASP A 49 -28.95 9.03 -10.53
C ASP A 49 -29.73 9.01 -9.21
N ARG A 50 -29.99 7.82 -8.65
CA ARG A 50 -30.82 7.62 -7.46
C ARG A 50 -30.05 6.97 -6.32
N GLN A 51 -30.37 7.41 -5.11
CA GLN A 51 -29.84 6.85 -3.88
C GLN A 51 -30.89 5.96 -3.22
N TYR A 52 -30.42 4.84 -2.68
CA TYR A 52 -31.23 3.85 -2.00
C TYR A 52 -30.61 3.53 -0.65
N LEU A 53 -31.37 3.72 0.43
CA LEU A 53 -30.93 3.35 1.77
C LEU A 53 -31.28 1.89 2.02
N VAL A 54 -30.28 1.05 2.28
CA VAL A 54 -30.47 -0.35 2.66
C VAL A 54 -30.91 -0.41 4.12
N GLU A 55 -32.14 -0.88 4.38
CA GLU A 55 -32.72 -0.93 5.73
C GLU A 55 -32.51 -2.29 6.39
N ALA A 56 -32.57 -3.37 5.62
CA ALA A 56 -32.49 -4.72 6.16
C ALA A 56 -31.90 -5.70 5.15
N LEU A 57 -31.18 -6.70 5.67
CA LEU A 57 -30.65 -7.82 4.90
C LEU A 57 -31.38 -9.10 5.32
N ASP A 58 -31.88 -9.85 4.35
CA ASP A 58 -32.39 -11.21 4.55
C ASP A 58 -31.39 -12.20 3.96
N GLU A 59 -30.58 -12.82 4.82
CA GLU A 59 -29.56 -13.79 4.41
C GLU A 59 -30.14 -15.06 3.80
N ARG A 60 -31.33 -15.48 4.25
CA ARG A 60 -31.96 -16.71 3.77
C ARG A 60 -32.43 -16.57 2.33
N THR A 61 -32.97 -15.41 1.98
CA THR A 61 -33.41 -15.10 0.61
C THR A 61 -32.39 -14.31 -0.20
N ARG A 62 -31.22 -14.00 0.39
CA ARG A 62 -30.18 -13.12 -0.16
C ARG A 62 -30.74 -11.82 -0.74
N THR A 63 -31.66 -11.21 0.01
CA THR A 63 -32.33 -9.99 -0.43
C THR A 63 -31.94 -8.84 0.48
N ALA A 64 -31.43 -7.77 -0.12
CA ALA A 64 -31.23 -6.50 0.55
C ALA A 64 -32.43 -5.60 0.27
N ARG A 65 -33.18 -5.28 1.32
CA ARG A 65 -34.34 -4.39 1.22
C ARG A 65 -33.88 -2.96 1.38
N CYS A 66 -34.19 -2.14 0.41
CA CYS A 66 -33.87 -0.72 0.41
C CYS A 66 -35.10 0.14 0.14
N ARG A 67 -35.00 1.41 0.48
CA ARG A 67 -35.97 2.45 0.09
C ARG A 67 -35.25 3.59 -0.61
N THR A 68 -36.00 4.34 -1.41
CA THR A 68 -35.49 5.58 -2.01
C THR A 68 -35.01 6.51 -0.89
N ASN A 69 -33.74 6.89 -0.94
CA ASN A 69 -33.17 7.80 0.02
C ASN A 69 -33.44 9.25 -0.42
N SER A 70 -34.19 9.99 0.39
CA SER A 70 -34.44 11.42 0.15
C SER A 70 -33.28 12.31 0.59
N HIS A 71 -32.35 11.80 1.41
CA HIS A 71 -31.18 12.54 1.87
C HIS A 71 -30.10 12.57 0.80
N ARG A 72 -30.09 13.62 -0.02
CA ARG A 72 -29.24 13.72 -1.22
C ARG A 72 -27.74 13.88 -0.96
N ASN A 73 -27.28 14.04 0.29
CA ASN A 73 -25.91 14.48 0.59
C ASN A 73 -25.09 13.53 1.48
N GLU A 74 -25.43 12.25 1.55
CA GLU A 74 -24.70 11.29 2.36
C GLU A 74 -24.12 10.13 1.53
N THR A 75 -22.85 9.81 1.76
CA THR A 75 -22.18 8.63 1.23
C THR A 75 -21.72 7.76 2.37
N THR A 76 -21.87 6.44 2.25
CA THR A 76 -21.47 5.50 3.30
C THR A 76 -20.30 4.65 2.88
N HIS A 77 -19.42 4.33 3.83
CA HIS A 77 -18.30 3.40 3.64
C HIS A 77 -18.33 2.32 4.74
N PRO A 78 -18.11 1.04 4.40
CA PRO A 78 -18.02 -0.03 5.38
C PRO A 78 -16.73 0.09 6.20
N LYS A 79 -16.79 -0.32 7.46
CA LYS A 79 -15.61 -0.61 8.28
C LYS A 79 -15.43 -2.12 8.30
N SER A 80 -14.39 -2.62 7.65
CA SER A 80 -14.06 -4.04 7.66
C SER A 80 -12.95 -4.37 8.66
N HIS A 81 -13.01 -5.58 9.18
CA HIS A 81 -11.98 -6.20 10.01
C HIS A 81 -11.62 -7.55 9.42
N GLU A 82 -10.33 -7.75 9.21
CA GLU A 82 -9.79 -8.98 8.64
C GLU A 82 -9.06 -9.78 9.71
N SER A 83 -9.28 -11.09 9.69
CA SER A 83 -8.56 -12.05 10.53
C SER A 83 -7.96 -13.14 9.66
N VAL A 84 -6.65 -13.37 9.85
CA VAL A 84 -5.92 -14.45 9.19
C VAL A 84 -5.54 -15.50 10.24
N THR A 85 -5.89 -16.75 9.98
CA THR A 85 -5.58 -17.88 10.85
C THR A 85 -4.76 -18.91 10.10
N GLU A 86 -3.59 -19.26 10.62
CA GLU A 86 -2.77 -20.33 10.04
C GLU A 86 -3.47 -21.68 10.22
N LEU A 87 -3.40 -22.54 9.21
CA LEU A 87 -3.97 -23.88 9.28
C LEU A 87 -2.89 -24.92 9.56
N ASP A 88 -3.19 -25.82 10.48
CA ASP A 88 -2.36 -27.00 10.75
C ASP A 88 -2.43 -28.01 9.59
N ALA A 89 -1.43 -28.89 9.54
CA ALA A 89 -1.38 -29.97 8.57
C ALA A 89 -2.61 -30.88 8.74
N ASP A 90 -3.40 -31.02 7.68
CA ASP A 90 -4.53 -31.93 7.62
C ASP A 90 -4.50 -32.67 6.27
N PRO A 91 -3.89 -33.87 6.22
CA PRO A 91 -3.83 -34.68 5.00
C PRO A 91 -5.21 -35.02 4.43
N ARG A 92 -6.25 -35.12 5.27
CA ARG A 92 -7.62 -35.46 4.82
C ARG A 92 -8.24 -34.31 4.03
N ARG A 93 -7.86 -33.08 4.34
CA ARG A 93 -8.27 -31.86 3.62
C ARG A 93 -7.27 -31.42 2.55
N GLY A 94 -6.21 -32.19 2.31
CA GLY A 94 -5.14 -31.84 1.37
C GLY A 94 -4.28 -30.65 1.83
N ILE A 95 -4.23 -30.37 3.14
CA ILE A 95 -3.45 -29.28 3.72
C ILE A 95 -2.09 -29.83 4.15
N ALA A 96 -1.04 -29.47 3.40
CA ALA A 96 0.34 -29.82 3.74
C ALA A 96 0.83 -29.04 4.97
N ALA A 97 1.81 -29.61 5.67
CA ALA A 97 2.49 -28.92 6.76
C ALA A 97 3.20 -27.65 6.26
N PRO A 98 3.18 -26.55 7.05
CA PRO A 98 3.83 -25.32 6.65
C PRO A 98 5.35 -25.51 6.56
N ARG A 99 5.96 -25.01 5.47
CA ARG A 99 7.42 -24.96 5.32
C ARG A 99 7.95 -23.82 6.17
N ARG A 100 9.10 -24.02 6.81
CA ARG A 100 9.73 -23.05 7.71
C ARG A 100 11.18 -22.87 7.32
N ARG A 101 11.65 -21.62 7.38
CA ARG A 101 13.06 -21.28 7.19
C ARG A 101 13.41 -20.08 8.05
N ARG A 102 14.70 -19.87 8.25
CA ARG A 102 15.21 -18.64 8.85
C ARG A 102 15.79 -17.76 7.75
N VAL A 103 15.50 -16.47 7.83
CA VAL A 103 15.84 -15.49 6.78
C VAL A 103 16.66 -14.36 7.39
N GLY A 104 17.68 -13.91 6.65
CA GLY A 104 18.56 -12.81 7.04
C GLY A 104 19.44 -13.10 8.25
N TYR A 105 20.28 -12.11 8.57
CA TYR A 105 21.25 -12.20 9.67
C TYR A 105 20.58 -12.23 11.05
N ALA A 106 19.36 -11.66 11.17
CA ALA A 106 18.54 -11.73 12.39
C ALA A 106 17.87 -13.10 12.61
N ASN A 107 18.07 -14.05 11.69
CA ASN A 107 17.60 -15.44 11.85
C ASN A 107 16.07 -15.55 12.05
N VAL A 108 15.32 -14.66 11.37
CA VAL A 108 13.88 -14.47 11.54
C VAL A 108 13.13 -15.71 11.07
N ARG A 109 12.25 -16.26 11.92
CA ARG A 109 11.44 -17.43 11.56
C ARG A 109 10.34 -17.02 10.59
N CYS A 110 10.44 -17.53 9.36
CA CYS A 110 9.47 -17.31 8.31
C CYS A 110 8.81 -18.64 7.95
N SER A 111 7.51 -18.64 7.81
CA SER A 111 6.73 -19.83 7.46
C SER A 111 5.85 -19.56 6.24
N VAL A 112 5.63 -20.58 5.43
CA VAL A 112 4.67 -20.54 4.32
C VAL A 112 3.77 -21.76 4.40
N GLY A 113 2.48 -21.57 4.15
CA GLY A 113 1.50 -22.64 4.20
C GLY A 113 0.10 -22.12 3.94
N ARG A 114 -0.89 -22.88 4.40
CA ARG A 114 -2.30 -22.55 4.22
C ARG A 114 -2.79 -21.67 5.34
N ALA A 115 -3.54 -20.63 5.00
CA ALA A 115 -4.22 -19.77 5.97
C ALA A 115 -5.68 -19.57 5.58
N ARG A 116 -6.55 -19.47 6.58
CA ARG A 116 -7.95 -19.04 6.41
C ARG A 116 -8.02 -17.54 6.64
N VAL A 117 -8.56 -16.83 5.65
CA VAL A 117 -8.80 -15.39 5.71
C VAL A 117 -10.30 -15.19 5.90
N VAL A 118 -10.66 -14.45 6.94
CA VAL A 118 -12.03 -14.07 7.25
C VAL A 118 -12.13 -12.55 7.33
N GLU A 119 -12.90 -11.96 6.43
CA GLU A 119 -13.22 -10.54 6.44
C GLU A 119 -14.65 -10.34 6.93
N ARG A 120 -14.84 -9.43 7.89
CA ARG A 120 -16.16 -9.04 8.38
C ARG A 120 -16.36 -7.55 8.32
N VAL A 121 -17.53 -7.11 7.90
CA VAL A 121 -17.96 -5.72 8.06
C VAL A 121 -18.47 -5.56 9.49
N VAL A 122 -17.73 -4.80 10.29
CA VAL A 122 -17.99 -4.58 11.72
C VAL A 122 -18.73 -3.27 11.98
N GLY A 123 -18.93 -2.46 10.95
CA GLY A 123 -19.68 -1.23 11.04
C GLY A 123 -19.63 -0.43 9.74
N MET A 124 -20.02 0.84 9.84
CA MET A 124 -20.02 1.78 8.74
C MET A 124 -19.73 3.19 9.24
N VAL A 125 -19.24 4.03 8.33
CA VAL A 125 -19.15 5.48 8.48
C VAL A 125 -19.93 6.15 7.36
N ALA A 126 -20.77 7.11 7.70
CA ALA A 126 -21.52 7.92 6.78
C ALA A 126 -20.92 9.33 6.78
N LYS A 127 -20.63 9.85 5.59
CA LYS A 127 -19.95 11.12 5.36
C LYS A 127 -20.81 12.01 4.49
N ASP A 128 -20.69 13.31 4.70
CA ASP A 128 -21.20 14.29 3.75
C ASP A 128 -20.51 14.10 2.39
N GLN A 129 -21.27 14.08 1.31
CA GLN A 129 -20.72 13.82 -0.03
C GLN A 129 -19.81 14.93 -0.55
N TYR A 130 -19.95 16.17 -0.04
CA TYR A 130 -19.19 17.33 -0.49
C TYR A 130 -18.09 17.70 0.50
N THR A 131 -18.40 17.73 1.80
CA THR A 131 -17.42 18.12 2.83
C THR A 131 -16.57 16.96 3.32
N PHE A 132 -16.98 15.71 3.04
CA PHE A 132 -16.38 14.47 3.57
C PHE A 132 -16.37 14.37 5.11
N GLU A 133 -17.07 15.27 5.80
CA GLU A 133 -17.21 15.24 7.25
C GLU A 133 -18.03 14.03 7.67
N VAL A 134 -17.60 13.39 8.76
CA VAL A 134 -18.31 12.24 9.32
C VAL A 134 -19.61 12.72 9.96
N ARG A 135 -20.74 12.28 9.40
CA ARG A 135 -22.09 12.60 9.90
C ARG A 135 -22.58 11.56 10.89
N ARG A 136 -22.32 10.29 10.61
CA ARG A 136 -22.79 9.16 11.42
C ARG A 136 -21.78 8.04 11.40
N GLU A 137 -21.63 7.37 12.53
CA GLU A 137 -20.92 6.11 12.63
C GLU A 137 -21.84 5.08 13.29
N ARG A 138 -21.77 3.83 12.84
CA ARG A 138 -22.55 2.73 13.39
C ARG A 138 -21.66 1.49 13.44
N ALA A 139 -21.47 0.96 14.63
CA ALA A 139 -20.92 -0.37 14.83
C ALA A 139 -22.04 -1.42 14.69
N TYR A 140 -21.71 -2.58 14.14
CA TYR A 140 -22.59 -3.74 14.12
C TYR A 140 -22.32 -4.64 15.33
N PRO A 141 -23.32 -5.42 15.78
CA PRO A 141 -23.11 -6.42 16.82
C PRO A 141 -22.03 -7.42 16.41
N SER A 142 -21.19 -7.84 17.37
CA SER A 142 -20.20 -8.90 17.16
C SER A 142 -20.88 -10.21 16.73
N PRO A 143 -20.35 -10.94 15.72
CA PRO A 143 -19.06 -10.76 15.06
C PRO A 143 -19.07 -9.83 13.82
N GLY A 144 -20.21 -9.21 13.49
CA GLY A 144 -20.39 -8.44 12.25
C GLY A 144 -20.73 -9.31 11.03
N LEU A 145 -20.98 -8.65 9.90
CA LEU A 145 -21.44 -9.27 8.65
C LEU A 145 -20.29 -9.97 7.93
N LEU A 146 -20.47 -11.21 7.50
CA LEU A 146 -19.42 -11.98 6.82
C LEU A 146 -19.23 -11.52 5.36
N SER A 147 -18.10 -10.88 5.05
CA SER A 147 -17.76 -10.39 3.71
C SER A 147 -17.02 -11.44 2.89
N ALA A 148 -15.99 -12.05 3.48
CA ALA A 148 -15.20 -13.07 2.83
C ALA A 148 -14.78 -14.15 3.82
N ASP A 149 -14.77 -15.40 3.36
CA ASP A 149 -14.25 -16.56 4.10
C ASP A 149 -13.65 -17.54 3.10
N PHE A 150 -12.32 -17.64 3.09
CA PHE A 150 -11.64 -18.53 2.18
C PHE A 150 -10.29 -19.00 2.72
N VAL A 151 -9.86 -20.15 2.23
CA VAL A 151 -8.52 -20.69 2.50
C VAL A 151 -7.62 -20.39 1.31
N THR A 152 -6.42 -19.91 1.57
CA THR A 152 -5.44 -19.51 0.55
C THR A 152 -4.01 -19.87 0.98
N ASP A 153 -3.05 -19.65 0.10
CA ASP A 153 -1.63 -19.70 0.43
C ASP A 153 -1.18 -18.37 1.06
N ALA A 154 -0.39 -18.48 2.13
CA ALA A 154 0.12 -17.35 2.86
C ALA A 154 1.57 -17.60 3.30
N VAL A 155 2.33 -16.51 3.39
CA VAL A 155 3.62 -16.43 4.07
C VAL A 155 3.48 -15.53 5.28
N TRP A 156 4.10 -15.91 6.38
CA TRP A 156 4.10 -15.11 7.60
C TRP A 156 5.42 -15.17 8.34
N TRP A 157 5.71 -14.11 9.07
CA TRP A 157 6.88 -13.99 9.92
C TRP A 157 6.54 -13.19 11.17
N ASP A 158 7.22 -13.55 12.25
CA ASP A 158 7.07 -12.87 13.53
C ASP A 158 8.09 -11.73 13.62
N LEU A 159 7.66 -10.62 14.22
CA LEU A 159 8.53 -9.52 14.54
C LEU A 159 9.54 -9.96 15.63
N PRO A 160 10.86 -9.80 15.43
CA PRO A 160 11.86 -10.12 16.45
C PRO A 160 11.61 -9.41 17.79
N ASP A 161 11.73 -10.15 18.89
CA ASP A 161 11.55 -9.64 20.27
C ASP A 161 12.41 -8.42 20.57
N GLU A 162 13.63 -8.35 20.01
CA GLU A 162 14.54 -7.20 20.13
C GLU A 162 13.87 -5.88 19.72
N ILE A 163 13.08 -5.91 18.64
CA ILE A 163 12.40 -4.72 18.13
C ILE A 163 11.28 -4.30 19.08
N VAL A 164 10.48 -5.29 19.51
CA VAL A 164 9.29 -5.10 20.36
C VAL A 164 9.69 -4.60 21.75
N ARG A 165 10.77 -5.15 22.32
CA ARG A 165 11.16 -4.89 23.71
C ARG A 165 12.14 -3.73 23.86
N HIS A 166 13.00 -3.47 22.87
CA HIS A 166 14.15 -2.56 23.05
C HIS A 166 14.19 -1.38 22.08
N LYS A 167 13.47 -1.42 20.96
CA LYS A 167 13.54 -0.34 19.94
C LYS A 167 12.26 0.47 19.83
N ILE A 168 11.09 -0.16 19.96
CA ILE A 168 9.79 0.51 19.82
C ILE A 168 8.91 0.09 21.01
N THR A 169 8.97 0.88 22.07
CA THR A 169 8.22 0.61 23.32
C THR A 169 6.77 1.10 23.27
N ASP A 170 6.48 2.11 22.43
CA ASP A 170 5.12 2.57 22.20
C ASP A 170 4.35 1.58 21.31
N THR A 171 3.33 0.93 21.86
CA THR A 171 2.53 -0.09 21.19
C THR A 171 1.72 0.47 20.01
N GLY A 172 1.30 1.74 20.07
CA GLY A 172 0.62 2.41 18.97
C GLY A 172 1.56 2.70 17.80
N VAL A 173 2.78 3.16 18.09
CA VAL A 173 3.83 3.35 17.08
C VAL A 173 4.23 2.01 16.46
N LEU A 174 4.42 0.97 17.28
CA LEU A 174 4.71 -0.39 16.83
C LEU A 174 3.63 -0.90 15.87
N ALA A 175 2.36 -0.68 16.21
CA ALA A 175 1.25 -1.11 15.38
C ALA A 175 1.25 -0.41 14.01
N ARG A 176 1.32 0.92 14.01
CA ARG A 176 1.39 1.71 12.77
C ARG A 176 2.60 1.38 11.91
N ALA A 177 3.76 1.16 12.53
CA ALA A 177 4.99 0.79 11.84
C ALA A 177 4.92 -0.61 11.23
N THR A 178 4.33 -1.57 11.94
CA THR A 178 4.15 -2.95 11.44
C THR A 178 3.24 -2.97 10.21
N PHE A 179 2.13 -2.22 10.24
CA PHE A 179 1.31 -2.01 9.05
C PHE A 179 2.10 -1.32 7.93
N GLY A 180 2.93 -0.34 8.26
CA GLY A 180 3.82 0.33 7.30
C GLY A 180 4.74 -0.63 6.54
N VAL A 181 5.31 -1.60 7.25
CA VAL A 181 6.17 -2.65 6.66
C VAL A 181 5.36 -3.61 5.79
N VAL A 182 4.19 -4.04 6.24
CA VAL A 182 3.31 -4.91 5.43
C VAL A 182 2.87 -4.21 4.15
N ASN A 183 2.45 -2.94 4.22
CA ASN A 183 2.07 -2.15 3.06
C ASN A 183 3.20 -2.05 2.02
N LEU A 184 4.43 -1.77 2.49
CA LEU A 184 5.63 -1.79 1.64
C LEU A 184 5.84 -3.14 0.97
N CYS A 185 5.74 -4.23 1.74
CA CYS A 185 5.94 -5.58 1.20
C CYS A 185 4.88 -5.88 0.13
N VAL A 186 3.59 -5.64 0.41
CA VAL A 186 2.50 -5.83 -0.56
C VAL A 186 2.73 -5.02 -1.84
N ALA A 187 3.11 -3.74 -1.71
CA ALA A 187 3.36 -2.88 -2.86
C ALA A 187 4.54 -3.36 -3.73
N LEU A 188 5.50 -4.08 -3.15
CA LEU A 188 6.71 -4.57 -3.83
C LEU A 188 6.61 -6.02 -4.32
N VAL A 189 5.62 -6.80 -3.85
CA VAL A 189 5.39 -8.17 -4.33
C VAL A 189 5.19 -8.23 -5.85
N PRO A 190 4.43 -7.33 -6.52
CA PRO A 190 4.31 -7.31 -7.98
C PRO A 190 5.66 -7.35 -8.73
N ALA A 191 6.66 -6.62 -8.23
CA ALA A 191 8.00 -6.58 -8.84
C ALA A 191 8.78 -7.91 -8.68
N THR A 192 8.40 -8.73 -7.71
CA THR A 192 9.05 -10.03 -7.42
C THR A 192 8.28 -11.19 -8.07
N ALA A 193 6.95 -11.14 -8.01
CA ALA A 193 6.08 -12.22 -8.43
C ALA A 193 5.55 -12.07 -9.87
N MET A 194 5.66 -10.89 -10.48
CA MET A 194 5.06 -10.52 -11.77
C MET A 194 3.53 -10.69 -11.75
N CYS A 195 2.87 -10.07 -10.76
CA CYS A 195 1.42 -10.10 -10.57
C CYS A 195 0.83 -8.68 -10.49
N ASP A 196 -0.50 -8.56 -10.47
CA ASP A 196 -1.18 -7.29 -10.19
C ASP A 196 -1.07 -6.96 -8.68
N ALA A 197 -1.13 -5.67 -8.35
CA ALA A 197 -1.10 -5.21 -6.95
C ALA A 197 -2.28 -5.72 -6.11
N ARG A 198 -3.37 -6.16 -6.75
CA ARG A 198 -4.56 -6.73 -6.10
C ARG A 198 -4.50 -8.24 -5.88
N ASP A 199 -3.49 -8.91 -6.43
CA ASP A 199 -3.39 -10.37 -6.35
C ASP A 199 -2.85 -10.85 -4.99
N VAL A 200 -2.14 -9.96 -4.29
CA VAL A 200 -1.59 -10.22 -2.95
C VAL A 200 -2.06 -9.13 -2.00
N GLN A 201 -2.47 -9.53 -0.81
CA GLN A 201 -2.79 -8.64 0.29
C GLN A 201 -1.93 -8.99 1.50
N GLY A 202 -1.97 -8.12 2.51
CA GLY A 202 -1.22 -8.30 3.73
C GLY A 202 -2.05 -7.97 4.96
N ALA A 203 -1.75 -8.68 6.03
CA ALA A 203 -2.44 -8.53 7.31
C ALA A 203 -1.42 -8.50 8.45
N VAL A 204 -1.86 -8.01 9.60
CA VAL A 204 -1.08 -8.00 10.84
C VAL A 204 -1.92 -8.58 11.97
N ARG A 205 -1.35 -9.52 12.72
CA ARG A 205 -1.91 -10.01 13.98
C ARG A 205 -0.99 -9.63 15.13
N PHE A 206 -1.46 -8.74 15.99
CA PHE A 206 -0.75 -8.43 17.23
C PHE A 206 -0.94 -9.55 18.24
N LEU A 207 0.16 -9.97 18.84
CA LEU A 207 0.21 -10.98 19.89
C LEU A 207 0.06 -10.26 21.23
N ARG A 208 -0.87 -10.73 22.06
CA ARG A 208 -1.08 -10.21 23.42
C ARG A 208 -0.30 -11.06 24.41
N SER A 209 0.25 -10.43 25.45
CA SER A 209 0.81 -11.15 26.59
C SER A 209 -0.30 -11.82 27.40
N ASP A 210 0.05 -12.85 28.18
CA ASP A 210 -0.86 -13.49 29.16
C ASP A 210 -1.37 -12.50 30.23
N SER A 211 -0.66 -11.38 30.43
CA SER A 211 -1.06 -10.28 31.31
C SER A 211 -2.10 -9.32 30.72
N GLY A 212 -2.53 -9.54 29.47
CA GLY A 212 -3.74 -8.95 28.91
C GLY A 212 -3.57 -7.67 28.09
N ASP A 213 -2.64 -6.77 28.41
CA ASP A 213 -2.72 -5.38 27.92
C ASP A 213 -1.58 -4.88 27.03
N GLU A 214 -0.48 -5.62 26.88
CA GLU A 214 0.66 -5.18 26.06
C GLU A 214 0.82 -6.00 24.78
N CYS A 215 1.17 -5.29 23.69
CA CYS A 215 1.56 -5.91 22.43
C CYS A 215 2.91 -6.62 22.59
N ALA A 216 2.87 -7.90 22.96
CA ALA A 216 4.05 -8.74 23.18
C ALA A 216 4.78 -9.13 21.89
N GLY A 217 4.15 -8.90 20.73
CA GLY A 217 4.75 -9.13 19.42
C GLY A 217 3.75 -8.90 18.30
N ALA A 218 4.20 -9.06 17.05
CA ALA A 218 3.33 -8.98 15.89
C ALA A 218 3.71 -10.02 14.86
N ARG A 219 2.71 -10.65 14.25
CA ARG A 219 2.86 -11.52 13.08
C ARG A 219 2.36 -10.79 11.85
N MET A 220 3.21 -10.72 10.83
CA MET A 220 2.91 -10.12 9.54
C MET A 220 2.60 -11.23 8.54
N TYR A 221 1.66 -10.97 7.64
CA TYR A 221 1.22 -11.92 6.60
C TYR A 221 1.29 -11.26 5.23
N LEU A 222 1.62 -12.07 4.22
CA LEU A 222 1.25 -11.84 2.82
C LEU A 222 0.49 -13.07 2.33
N TYR A 223 -0.63 -12.88 1.65
CA TYR A 223 -1.46 -13.99 1.19
C TYR A 223 -2.08 -13.70 -0.16
N ASP A 224 -2.39 -14.76 -0.91
CA ASP A 224 -3.02 -14.63 -2.22
C ASP A 224 -4.50 -14.30 -2.03
N THR A 225 -5.00 -13.28 -2.73
CA THR A 225 -6.43 -12.91 -2.70
C THR A 225 -7.31 -13.93 -3.44
N CYS A 226 -6.70 -14.91 -4.10
CA CYS A 226 -7.36 -16.05 -4.72
C CYS A 226 -7.60 -17.19 -3.74
N PRO A 227 -8.85 -17.64 -3.51
CA PRO A 227 -9.10 -18.88 -2.79
C PRO A 227 -8.37 -20.03 -3.44
N LYS A 228 -8.00 -20.96 -2.57
CA LYS A 228 -7.10 -22.05 -2.83
C LYS A 228 -5.67 -21.64 -3.16
N GLY A 229 -5.33 -20.36 -3.23
CA GLY A 229 -4.00 -19.88 -3.58
C GLY A 229 -3.67 -20.11 -5.05
N VAL A 230 -2.82 -19.25 -5.59
CA VAL A 230 -2.23 -19.35 -6.94
C VAL A 230 -0.71 -19.45 -6.89
N GLY A 231 -0.12 -19.41 -5.69
CA GLY A 231 1.30 -19.58 -5.46
C GLY A 231 2.11 -18.28 -5.39
N LEU A 232 1.47 -17.12 -5.22
CA LEU A 232 2.19 -15.84 -5.15
C LEU A 232 2.88 -15.66 -3.79
N ALA A 233 2.21 -16.01 -2.69
CA ALA A 233 2.78 -16.00 -1.36
C ALA A 233 3.96 -16.98 -1.21
N PRO A 234 3.91 -18.23 -1.72
CA PRO A 234 5.09 -19.09 -1.85
C PRO A 234 6.25 -18.49 -2.63
N LYS A 235 5.98 -17.80 -3.75
CA LYS A 235 7.03 -17.11 -4.51
C LYS A 235 7.64 -15.95 -3.73
N ALA A 236 6.80 -15.16 -3.04
CA ALA A 236 7.27 -14.11 -2.13
C ALA A 236 8.09 -14.69 -0.97
N TYR A 237 7.71 -15.86 -0.45
CA TYR A 237 8.46 -16.56 0.59
C TYR A 237 9.88 -16.91 0.13
N GLU A 238 10.08 -17.33 -1.12
CA GLU A 238 11.40 -17.67 -1.65
C GLU A 238 12.34 -16.46 -1.73
N SER A 239 11.80 -15.29 -2.10
CA SER A 239 12.55 -14.04 -2.26
C SER A 239 12.37 -13.05 -1.10
N LEU A 240 11.94 -13.52 0.07
CA LEU A 240 11.53 -12.67 1.20
C LEU A 240 12.63 -11.72 1.70
N GLU A 241 13.88 -12.16 1.74
CA GLU A 241 15.02 -11.31 2.12
C GLU A 241 15.20 -10.13 1.16
N SER A 242 15.23 -10.41 -0.15
CA SER A 242 15.33 -9.38 -1.18
C SER A 242 14.13 -8.43 -1.16
N LEU A 243 12.93 -8.94 -0.84
CA LEU A 243 11.74 -8.10 -0.65
C LEU A 243 11.93 -7.11 0.50
N TRP A 244 12.45 -7.56 1.65
CA TRP A 244 12.74 -6.69 2.79
C TRP A 244 13.87 -5.69 2.50
N GLU A 245 14.90 -6.08 1.76
CA GLU A 245 15.97 -5.16 1.32
C GLU A 245 15.41 -4.05 0.44
N ARG A 246 14.56 -4.40 -0.53
CA ARG A 246 13.87 -3.43 -1.41
C ARG A 246 12.93 -2.53 -0.62
N ALA A 247 12.20 -3.08 0.35
CA ALA A 247 11.34 -2.30 1.25
C ALA A 247 12.17 -1.29 2.07
N LEU A 248 13.31 -1.73 2.62
CA LEU A 248 14.22 -0.88 3.39
C LEU A 248 14.81 0.24 2.52
N LYS A 249 15.22 -0.08 1.29
CA LYS A 249 15.71 0.91 0.33
C LYS A 249 14.63 1.94 0.00
N THR A 250 13.42 1.48 -0.34
CA THR A 250 12.28 2.34 -0.69
C THR A 250 11.92 3.30 0.43
N VAL A 251 11.82 2.82 1.68
CA VAL A 251 11.49 3.68 2.82
C VAL A 251 12.64 4.65 3.16
N SER A 252 13.90 4.26 2.93
CA SER A 252 15.06 5.10 3.22
C SER A 252 15.26 6.23 2.21
N GLU A 253 15.04 5.95 0.93
CA GLU A 253 15.22 6.91 -0.18
C GLU A 253 14.02 7.85 -0.36
N CYS A 254 12.84 7.47 0.14
CA CYS A 254 11.66 8.32 0.06
C CYS A 254 11.89 9.66 0.80
N PRO A 255 11.59 10.84 0.22
CA PRO A 255 11.85 12.13 0.85
C PRO A 255 10.85 12.51 1.95
N CYS A 256 9.78 11.74 2.15
CA CYS A 256 8.73 12.11 3.10
C CYS A 256 9.22 12.04 4.57
N ALA A 257 8.66 12.88 5.45
CA ALA A 257 9.02 12.91 6.86
C ALA A 257 8.34 11.79 7.68
N ALA A 258 7.01 11.65 7.57
CA ALA A 258 6.20 10.77 8.41
C ALA A 258 5.88 9.41 7.76
N GLY A 259 5.80 9.36 6.43
CA GLY A 259 5.28 8.23 5.66
C GLY A 259 4.27 8.74 4.64
N CYS A 260 4.26 8.17 3.44
CA CYS A 260 3.35 8.57 2.35
C CYS A 260 2.88 7.34 1.57
N PRO A 261 1.90 7.49 0.66
CA PRO A 261 1.41 6.39 -0.18
C PRO A 261 2.49 5.70 -1.04
N SER A 262 3.62 6.36 -1.30
CA SER A 262 4.74 5.79 -2.04
C SER A 262 5.71 4.96 -1.19
N CYS A 263 5.57 4.98 0.14
CA CYS A 263 6.38 4.16 1.03
C CYS A 263 5.51 3.35 2.00
N THR A 264 5.16 3.88 3.16
CA THR A 264 4.56 3.10 4.25
C THR A 264 3.04 3.09 4.27
N GLN A 265 2.36 4.01 3.58
CA GLN A 265 0.91 4.07 3.61
C GLN A 265 0.29 3.24 2.48
N ALA A 266 -0.73 2.44 2.79
CA ALA A 266 -1.54 1.79 1.76
C ALA A 266 -2.49 2.80 1.11
N GLY A 267 -2.63 2.76 -0.20
CA GLY A 267 -3.68 3.48 -0.91
C GLY A 267 -5.06 2.99 -0.47
N GLY A 268 -5.89 3.88 0.10
CA GLY A 268 -7.26 3.56 0.52
C GLY A 268 -7.48 3.30 2.01
N ALA A 269 -6.43 3.27 2.84
CA ALA A 269 -6.59 3.11 4.29
C ALA A 269 -7.03 4.43 4.95
N ALA A 270 -8.34 4.62 5.13
CA ALA A 270 -8.88 5.69 5.96
C ALA A 270 -8.89 5.26 7.43
N GLY A 271 -7.87 5.64 8.19
CA GLY A 271 -7.81 5.42 9.64
C GLY A 271 -6.41 5.62 10.24
N GLY A 272 -6.32 5.88 11.55
CA GLY A 272 -5.06 6.18 12.25
C GLY A 272 -3.99 5.07 12.23
N MET A 273 -4.28 3.90 11.65
CA MET A 273 -3.34 2.79 11.47
C MET A 273 -2.72 2.70 10.06
N ALA A 274 -2.94 3.70 9.21
CA ALA A 274 -2.54 3.73 7.80
C ALA A 274 -1.02 3.86 7.53
N GLY A 275 -0.15 3.37 8.41
CA GLY A 275 1.29 3.32 8.15
C GLY A 275 2.00 4.68 8.20
N SER A 276 1.67 5.54 9.17
CA SER A 276 2.22 6.90 9.31
C SER A 276 3.52 6.98 10.13
N GLU A 277 4.26 5.89 10.28
CA GLU A 277 5.47 5.80 11.13
C GLU A 277 6.69 5.33 10.33
N LYS A 278 7.19 6.18 9.42
CA LYS A 278 8.33 5.88 8.55
C LYS A 278 9.57 5.45 9.32
N ARG A 279 9.94 6.19 10.37
CA ARG A 279 11.16 5.92 11.16
C ARG A 279 11.08 4.56 11.83
N ALA A 280 9.96 4.25 12.49
CA ALA A 280 9.75 2.97 13.13
C ALA A 280 9.62 1.82 12.12
N SER A 281 9.00 2.05 10.95
CA SER A 281 8.93 1.04 9.87
C SER A 281 10.32 0.67 9.36
N ARG A 282 11.20 1.67 9.21
CA ARG A 282 12.61 1.46 8.86
C ARG A 282 13.34 0.64 9.94
N ILE A 283 13.15 0.98 11.22
CA ILE A 283 13.72 0.23 12.35
C ILE A 283 13.28 -1.24 12.29
N ILE A 284 12.00 -1.51 12.02
CA ILE A 284 11.51 -2.88 11.87
C ILE A 284 12.26 -3.61 10.74
N LEU A 285 12.39 -3.00 9.56
CA LEU A 285 13.08 -3.60 8.41
C LEU A 285 14.58 -3.83 8.66
N GLU A 286 15.25 -2.89 9.32
CA GLU A 286 16.66 -3.07 9.73
C GLU A 286 16.82 -4.24 10.71
N GLY A 287 15.88 -4.38 11.65
CA GLY A 287 15.84 -5.50 12.58
C GLY A 287 15.55 -6.84 11.90
N LEU A 288 14.63 -6.89 10.92
CA LEU A 288 14.34 -8.10 10.13
C LEU A 288 15.57 -8.56 9.32
N LEU A 289 16.35 -7.63 8.77
CA LEU A 289 17.58 -7.92 8.04
C LEU A 289 18.79 -8.15 8.96
N GLY A 290 18.65 -7.91 10.26
CA GLY A 290 19.74 -8.05 11.23
C GLY A 290 20.88 -7.05 11.04
N LYS A 291 20.60 -5.85 10.53
CA LYS A 291 21.63 -4.82 10.31
C LYS A 291 22.33 -4.36 11.59
N TRP A 292 21.68 -4.51 12.75
CA TRP A 292 22.25 -4.17 14.05
C TRP A 292 23.16 -5.26 14.64
N LEU A 293 23.11 -6.47 14.07
CA LEU A 293 23.85 -7.64 14.53
C LEU A 293 25.06 -7.93 13.66
N LYS A 294 25.15 -7.34 12.46
CA LYS A 294 26.32 -7.46 11.61
C LYS A 294 27.54 -6.87 12.34
N PRO A 295 28.61 -7.65 12.58
CA PRO A 295 29.85 -7.09 13.06
C PRO A 295 30.38 -6.08 12.01
N ASP A 296 31.04 -5.00 12.47
CA ASP A 296 31.59 -3.90 11.66
C ASP A 296 32.63 -4.30 10.59
N ASN A 297 32.76 -5.59 10.25
CA ASN A 297 33.64 -6.07 9.19
C ASN A 297 33.21 -5.59 7.80
N ASP A 298 31.91 -5.38 7.54
CA ASP A 298 31.44 -4.81 6.26
C ASP A 298 31.78 -3.31 6.15
N ALA A 299 31.80 -2.56 7.26
CA ALA A 299 32.19 -1.15 7.26
C ALA A 299 33.68 -0.96 6.93
N ARG A 300 34.52 -1.94 7.32
CA ARG A 300 35.92 -2.00 6.89
C ARG A 300 36.06 -2.46 5.44
N ALA A 301 35.30 -3.45 4.99
CA ALA A 301 35.34 -3.91 3.61
C ALA A 301 34.86 -2.86 2.59
N ASP A 302 33.81 -2.10 2.91
CA ASP A 302 33.32 -0.98 2.08
C ASP A 302 34.28 0.22 2.10
N ALA A 303 34.93 0.48 3.25
CA ALA A 303 35.99 1.49 3.34
C ALA A 303 37.25 1.07 2.56
N ASP A 304 37.66 -0.19 2.65
CA ASP A 304 38.81 -0.75 1.93
C ASP A 304 38.53 -0.84 0.41
N ALA A 305 37.29 -1.14 0.01
CA ALA A 305 36.86 -1.08 -1.40
C ALA A 305 36.80 0.36 -1.94
N ALA A 306 36.36 1.33 -1.13
CA ALA A 306 36.39 2.75 -1.48
C ALA A 306 37.83 3.30 -1.59
N VAL A 307 38.74 2.86 -0.72
CA VAL A 307 40.17 3.20 -0.77
C VAL A 307 40.87 2.53 -1.98
N ALA A 308 40.53 1.28 -2.28
CA ALA A 308 41.02 0.58 -3.49
C ALA A 308 40.50 1.22 -4.79
N GLY A 309 39.23 1.66 -4.84
CA GLY A 309 38.67 2.39 -5.98
C GLY A 309 39.31 3.77 -6.20
N GLY A 310 39.68 4.47 -5.11
CA GLY A 310 40.35 5.77 -5.18
C GLY A 310 41.78 5.72 -5.71
N THR A 311 42.50 4.62 -5.52
CA THR A 311 43.86 4.43 -6.05
C THR A 311 43.87 4.06 -7.54
N GLY A 312 42.89 3.26 -8.00
CA GLY A 312 42.69 2.95 -9.42
C GLY A 312 42.27 4.18 -10.25
N ALA A 313 41.38 5.02 -9.71
CA ALA A 313 40.96 6.25 -10.40
C ALA A 313 42.09 7.28 -10.57
N ARG A 314 43.02 7.37 -9.61
CA ARG A 314 44.21 8.25 -9.71
C ARG A 314 45.25 7.73 -10.70
N ALA A 315 45.38 6.41 -10.86
CA ALA A 315 46.28 5.80 -11.85
C ALA A 315 45.74 5.97 -13.28
N GLU A 316 44.44 5.82 -13.49
CA GLU A 316 43.79 5.99 -14.79
C GLU A 316 43.78 7.46 -15.25
N ALA A 317 43.59 8.41 -14.32
CA ALA A 317 43.66 9.84 -14.60
C ALA A 317 45.08 10.30 -15.02
N ARG A 318 46.13 9.82 -14.35
CA ARG A 318 47.53 10.10 -14.74
C ARG A 318 47.89 9.49 -16.09
N LYS A 319 47.32 8.34 -16.44
CA LYS A 319 47.53 7.68 -17.73
C LYS A 319 46.86 8.47 -18.86
N ARG A 320 45.67 9.04 -18.61
CA ARG A 320 44.97 9.94 -19.56
C ARG A 320 45.67 11.28 -19.76
N GLU A 321 46.23 11.89 -18.72
CA GLU A 321 47.02 13.13 -18.84
C GLU A 321 48.33 12.93 -19.61
N ALA A 322 48.96 11.75 -19.50
CA ALA A 322 50.20 11.44 -20.24
C ALA A 322 49.95 11.15 -21.73
N LEU A 323 48.76 10.68 -22.12
CA LEU A 323 48.36 10.41 -23.51
C LEU A 323 47.84 11.65 -24.25
N ALA A 324 47.52 12.75 -23.54
CA ALA A 324 47.06 14.00 -24.15
C ALA A 324 48.19 14.97 -24.56
N ALA A 325 49.46 14.59 -24.32
CA ALA A 325 50.63 15.46 -24.51
C ALA A 325 51.48 15.13 -25.75
N THR A 326 50.91 14.49 -26.78
CA THR A 326 51.57 14.30 -28.08
C THR A 326 50.88 15.14 -29.16
N PRO A 327 51.61 15.93 -29.97
CA PRO A 327 51.01 16.73 -31.03
C PRO A 327 50.72 15.84 -32.24
N GLU A 328 49.43 15.68 -32.59
CA GLU A 328 49.02 15.01 -33.83
C GLU A 328 48.83 16.01 -34.97
N GLU A 329 49.39 15.65 -36.13
CA GLU A 329 49.27 16.34 -37.41
C GLU A 329 47.84 16.20 -37.98
N ALA A 330 47.26 17.31 -38.42
CA ALA A 330 45.90 17.38 -38.96
C ALA A 330 45.76 16.59 -40.28
N THR A 331 44.73 15.75 -40.36
CA THR A 331 44.45 14.92 -41.55
C THR A 331 43.46 15.61 -42.51
N ALA A 332 43.52 15.22 -43.78
CA ALA A 332 42.86 15.88 -44.91
C ALA A 332 41.30 15.90 -44.89
N SER A 333 40.65 15.30 -43.91
CA SER A 333 39.18 15.32 -43.75
C SER A 333 38.67 16.60 -43.06
N GLU A 334 39.48 17.27 -42.24
CA GLU A 334 39.08 18.47 -41.49
C GLU A 334 38.96 19.72 -42.37
N ARG A 335 39.62 19.72 -43.54
CA ARG A 335 39.54 20.83 -44.51
C ARG A 335 38.23 20.88 -45.30
N TRP A 336 37.40 19.84 -45.23
CA TRP A 336 36.15 19.78 -46.00
C TRP A 336 34.95 20.38 -45.24
N ALA A 337 34.95 20.28 -43.91
CA ALA A 337 33.85 20.76 -43.05
C ALA A 337 33.80 22.30 -42.90
N ASP A 338 34.93 22.99 -43.04
CA ASP A 338 35.00 24.46 -42.88
C ASP A 338 34.51 25.24 -44.11
N SER A 339 34.27 24.57 -45.25
CA SER A 339 33.84 25.22 -46.51
C SER A 339 32.33 25.41 -46.65
N GLN A 340 31.51 24.86 -45.74
CA GLN A 340 30.05 24.86 -45.84
C GLN A 340 29.34 25.78 -44.81
N CYS A 341 30.07 26.46 -43.92
CA CYS A 341 29.48 27.27 -42.84
C CYS A 341 29.62 28.80 -43.05
N LYS A 342 29.85 29.26 -44.30
CA LYS A 342 30.10 30.70 -44.60
C LYS A 342 29.17 31.33 -45.63
N SER A 343 27.97 30.80 -45.87
CA SER A 343 27.04 31.38 -46.83
C SER A 343 25.59 31.56 -46.36
N ILE A 344 25.33 31.55 -45.05
CA ILE A 344 24.00 31.86 -44.51
C ILE A 344 24.18 32.79 -43.31
N ASP A 345 24.45 34.07 -43.60
CA ASP A 345 24.13 35.20 -42.72
C ASP A 345 24.48 36.52 -43.45
N ALA A 346 23.54 37.01 -44.27
CA ALA A 346 23.52 38.39 -44.75
C ALA A 346 22.10 38.80 -45.23
N GLY A 347 21.51 39.79 -44.54
CA GLY A 347 20.27 40.51 -44.91
C GLY A 347 19.02 39.89 -44.27
N VAL A 348 18.19 40.56 -43.47
CA VAL A 348 17.46 41.84 -43.61
C VAL A 348 16.88 42.12 -42.20
N GLY A 349 16.81 43.30 -41.55
CA GLY A 349 16.69 44.68 -42.00
C GLY A 349 15.24 45.20 -41.82
N GLY A 350 14.91 45.87 -40.70
CA GLY A 350 13.98 47.02 -40.70
C GLY A 350 12.56 46.91 -40.08
N GLU A 351 12.33 47.78 -39.08
CA GLU A 351 11.18 48.68 -38.85
C GLU A 351 9.93 48.34 -37.98
N ASN A 352 9.59 49.39 -37.21
CA ASN A 352 8.36 49.76 -36.48
C ASN A 352 8.21 49.21 -35.04
N ASP A 353 8.49 49.95 -33.96
CA ASP A 353 8.19 51.34 -33.53
C ASP A 353 6.78 51.53 -32.92
N ARG A 354 6.77 52.11 -31.70
CA ARG A 354 5.67 52.71 -30.92
C ARG A 354 4.74 51.76 -30.13
N GLU A 355 4.35 52.02 -28.88
CA GLU A 355 4.43 53.22 -28.05
C GLU A 355 4.18 52.89 -26.56
N ARG A 356 4.89 53.65 -25.70
CA ARG A 356 4.51 54.20 -24.37
C ARG A 356 3.87 53.26 -23.33
N ALA A 357 4.54 52.94 -22.22
CA ALA A 357 5.07 53.77 -21.12
C ALA A 357 4.04 54.19 -20.04
N ARG A 358 4.53 54.01 -18.79
CA ARG A 358 4.18 54.67 -17.51
C ARG A 358 3.12 53.99 -16.64
N GLY A 359 3.50 53.79 -15.37
CA GLY A 359 2.56 53.50 -14.30
C GLY A 359 3.20 52.90 -13.05
N SER A 360 4.04 53.67 -12.38
CA SER A 360 4.61 53.43 -11.06
C SER A 360 3.57 53.29 -9.93
N SER A 361 4.02 52.63 -8.85
CA SER A 361 3.82 52.93 -7.42
C SER A 361 2.91 52.02 -6.59
N GLU A 362 3.58 51.27 -5.71
CA GLU A 362 3.33 51.10 -4.26
C GLU A 362 1.93 51.40 -3.71
N HIS A 363 1.37 50.47 -2.93
CA HIS A 363 0.73 50.79 -1.64
C HIS A 363 0.76 49.61 -0.66
N ARG A 364 1.02 49.97 0.60
CA ARG A 364 1.28 49.17 1.82
C ARG A 364 0.13 48.22 2.27
N PRO A 365 0.45 47.27 3.17
CA PRO A 365 -0.53 46.47 3.90
C PRO A 365 -0.98 47.14 5.22
N SER A 366 -2.24 46.97 5.61
CA SER A 366 -2.75 47.31 6.95
C SER A 366 -3.04 46.05 7.76
N LYS A 367 -2.50 46.02 8.99
CA LYS A 367 -2.78 45.06 10.07
C LYS A 367 -4.03 45.45 10.87
N LEU A 368 -4.42 44.53 11.77
CA LEU A 368 -5.22 44.67 13.01
C LEU A 368 -6.75 44.57 12.82
N SER A 369 -7.57 44.07 13.74
CA SER A 369 -7.54 43.10 14.85
C SER A 369 -8.87 43.33 15.60
N HIS A 370 -9.54 42.26 16.03
CA HIS A 370 -10.49 42.19 17.15
C HIS A 370 -11.39 43.39 17.52
N ALA A 371 -12.70 43.16 17.42
CA ALA A 371 -13.62 43.24 18.55
C ALA A 371 -14.62 42.09 18.43
#